data_AF-A0AAV1M718-F1
#
_entry.id   AF-A0AAV1M718-F1
#
_cell.length_a   1.000
_cell.length_b   1.000
_cell.length_c   1.000
_cell.angle_alpha   90.00
_cell.angle_beta   90.00
_cell.angle_gamma   90.00
#
_symmetry.space_group_name_H-M   'P 1'
#
loop_
_entity.id
_entity.type
_entity.pdbx_description
1 polymer ?
#
loop_
_entity_poly.entity_id
_entity_poly.type
_entity_poly.pdbx_seq_one_letter_code
_entity_poly.pdbx_strand_id
1 'polypeptide(L)'
;MTLEQVNNSNLYSSDPLDMFSLNTWVSSINIKTVIKEDLDCIKSAKRCQEINSLKSNVINELNVKYFGWHKLFCNGSKDKCRVGAAYVDSLLGNKCKIKIPNNLTIMSAELIAVNDALVYDGTTDFQKTVVLTDSKSALQHIARCAFGLRGVSIAYHILNEIFKLQCKNCNLVLQWVPSHIGLQGNEEADKLAKLAITQGRECNIDPDYTEILIKYKEKCYALWKEYFDKRSQEKGIWYKTIQSQPPKVPWFN
;
A
#
# COMPACT_ATOMS: atom_id res chain seq x y z
N MET A 1 6.99 16.48 26.22
CA MET A 1 8.24 16.71 25.47
C MET A 1 8.22 18.16 25.04
N THR A 2 8.99 19.01 25.71
CA THR A 2 9.02 20.48 25.49
C THR A 2 9.87 20.82 24.26
N LEU A 3 9.63 21.99 23.64
CA LEU A 3 10.34 22.45 22.44
C LEU A 3 11.88 22.42 22.60
N GLU A 4 12.38 22.63 23.81
CA GLU A 4 13.82 22.59 24.12
C GLU A 4 14.45 21.20 24.01
N GLN A 5 13.66 20.13 24.19
CA GLN A 5 14.16 18.75 24.09
C GLN A 5 14.40 18.32 22.63
N VAL A 6 13.78 19.00 21.66
CA VAL A 6 13.94 18.73 20.22
C VAL A 6 15.19 19.39 19.65
N ASN A 7 15.65 20.50 20.24
CA ASN A 7 16.86 21.20 19.77
C ASN A 7 18.17 20.50 20.16
N ASN A 8 18.17 19.69 21.22
CA ASN A 8 19.38 19.02 21.72
C ASN A 8 19.52 17.56 21.26
N SER A 9 18.55 17.01 20.55
CA SER A 9 18.76 15.75 19.83
C SER A 9 19.60 16.08 18.60
N ASN A 10 20.90 15.75 18.66
CA ASN A 10 21.72 15.60 17.46
C ASN A 10 21.00 14.62 16.54
N LEU A 11 20.22 15.17 15.59
CA LEU A 11 19.82 14.47 14.40
C LEU A 11 21.13 14.04 13.77
N TYR A 12 21.49 12.77 13.94
CA TYR A 12 22.51 12.16 13.12
C TYR A 12 22.06 12.43 11.69
N SER A 13 22.70 13.42 11.07
CA SER A 13 22.67 13.59 9.63
C SER A 13 23.18 12.26 9.12
N SER A 14 22.26 11.41 8.67
CA SER A 14 22.63 10.39 7.71
C SER A 14 23.42 11.08 6.60
N ASP A 15 24.36 10.36 5.98
CA ASP A 15 25.06 10.87 4.81
C ASP A 15 24.04 11.54 3.87
N PRO A 16 24.34 12.73 3.34
CA PRO A 16 23.43 13.43 2.45
C PRO A 16 23.03 12.45 1.36
N LEU A 17 21.73 12.13 1.31
CA LEU A 17 21.16 11.40 0.18
C LEU A 17 21.59 12.18 -1.05
N ASP A 18 22.42 11.55 -1.90
CA ASP A 18 22.78 12.09 -3.20
C ASP A 18 21.49 12.21 -4.02
N MET A 19 20.81 13.34 -3.85
CA MET A 19 19.48 13.63 -4.38
C MET A 19 19.45 13.66 -5.91
N PHE A 20 20.62 13.51 -6.54
CA PHE A 20 20.85 13.57 -7.97
C PHE A 20 21.64 12.38 -8.53
N SER A 21 21.99 11.35 -7.73
CA SER A 21 22.73 10.16 -8.21
C SER A 21 21.83 8.97 -8.56
N LEU A 22 20.51 9.09 -8.35
CA LEU A 22 19.57 8.11 -8.89
C LEU A 22 19.63 8.18 -10.42
N ASN A 23 20.33 7.22 -11.04
CA ASN A 23 20.23 6.91 -12.47
C ASN A 23 18.78 6.65 -12.92
N THR A 24 17.83 6.55 -11.99
CA THR A 24 16.40 6.42 -12.24
C THR A 24 15.75 7.81 -12.35
N TRP A 25 15.99 8.50 -13.46
CA TRP A 25 14.90 9.33 -13.95
C TRP A 25 13.76 8.36 -14.29
N VAL A 26 12.68 8.44 -13.51
CA VAL A 26 11.50 7.56 -13.59
C VAL A 26 10.84 7.57 -14.98
N SER A 27 11.28 8.46 -15.87
CA SER A 27 10.89 8.55 -17.28
C SER A 27 11.31 7.37 -18.16
N SER A 28 12.24 6.51 -17.74
CA SER A 28 12.68 5.36 -18.56
C SER A 28 11.82 4.09 -18.38
N ILE A 29 10.97 4.02 -17.36
CA ILE A 29 10.13 2.85 -17.10
C ILE A 29 8.84 2.96 -17.91
N ASN A 30 8.61 2.06 -18.86
CA ASN A 30 7.31 1.96 -19.54
C ASN A 30 6.26 1.36 -18.59
N ILE A 31 5.71 2.18 -17.70
CA ILE A 31 4.80 1.72 -16.65
C ILE A 31 3.50 1.13 -17.21
N LYS A 32 3.09 1.52 -18.42
CA LYS A 32 1.88 1.01 -19.08
C LYS A 32 1.99 -0.45 -19.50
N THR A 33 3.20 -0.93 -19.76
CA THR A 33 3.43 -2.36 -20.06
C THR A 33 3.52 -3.18 -18.79
N VAL A 34 4.05 -2.60 -17.71
CA VAL A 34 4.22 -3.25 -16.40
C VAL A 34 2.90 -3.34 -15.63
N ILE A 35 2.12 -2.27 -15.54
CA ILE A 35 0.92 -2.23 -14.70
C ILE A 35 -0.33 -2.55 -15.53
N LYS A 36 -1.12 -3.53 -15.07
CA LYS A 36 -2.42 -3.93 -15.63
C LYS A 36 -3.48 -3.84 -14.54
N GLU A 37 -4.30 -2.80 -14.62
CA GLU A 37 -5.31 -2.50 -13.59
C GLU A 37 -6.67 -3.19 -13.83
N ASP A 38 -6.81 -3.89 -14.96
CA ASP A 38 -8.07 -4.45 -15.43
C ASP A 38 -7.86 -5.87 -16.00
N LEU A 39 -8.94 -6.63 -16.01
CA LEU A 39 -9.05 -7.95 -16.63
C LEU A 39 -10.21 -7.90 -17.64
N ASP A 40 -10.00 -8.49 -18.82
CA ASP A 40 -10.93 -8.40 -19.96
C ASP A 40 -12.24 -9.14 -19.68
N CYS A 41 -12.21 -10.16 -18.82
CA CYS A 41 -13.40 -10.88 -18.38
C CYS A 41 -14.31 -10.05 -17.47
N ILE A 42 -13.83 -8.97 -16.86
CA ILE A 42 -14.59 -8.16 -15.89
C ILE A 42 -15.21 -6.96 -16.60
N LYS A 43 -16.41 -7.16 -17.15
CA LYS A 43 -17.15 -6.13 -17.91
C LYS A 43 -18.14 -5.31 -17.09
N SER A 44 -18.44 -5.74 -15.86
CA SER A 44 -19.44 -5.11 -14.99
C SER A 44 -19.02 -5.21 -13.52
N ALA A 45 -19.70 -4.46 -12.64
CA ALA A 45 -19.41 -4.47 -11.22
C ALA A 45 -19.57 -5.88 -10.64
N LYS A 46 -18.68 -6.28 -9.73
CA LYS A 46 -18.66 -7.61 -9.08
C LYS A 46 -20.03 -8.04 -8.52
N ARG A 47 -20.79 -7.10 -7.94
CA ARG A 47 -22.14 -7.34 -7.40
C ARG A 47 -23.17 -7.85 -8.42
N CYS A 48 -22.90 -7.66 -9.70
CA CYS A 48 -23.78 -8.03 -10.81
C CYS A 48 -23.40 -9.38 -11.43
N GLN A 49 -22.41 -10.09 -10.87
CA GLN A 49 -21.86 -11.31 -11.44
C GLN A 49 -21.89 -12.47 -10.43
N GLU A 50 -22.08 -13.69 -10.93
CA GLU A 50 -21.97 -14.88 -10.11
C GLU A 50 -20.50 -15.18 -9.78
N ILE A 51 -20.18 -15.36 -8.50
CA ILE A 51 -18.80 -15.49 -8.01
C ILE A 51 -18.08 -16.69 -8.64
N ASN A 52 -18.75 -17.83 -8.80
CA ASN A 52 -18.14 -19.04 -9.37
C ASN A 52 -17.81 -18.87 -10.86
N SER A 53 -18.71 -18.26 -11.62
CA SER A 53 -18.49 -17.94 -13.03
C SER A 53 -17.34 -16.94 -13.19
N LEU A 54 -17.35 -15.88 -12.38
CA LEU A 54 -16.27 -14.89 -12.35
C LEU A 54 -14.93 -15.53 -12.00
N LYS A 55 -14.88 -16.39 -10.97
CA LYS A 55 -13.67 -17.12 -10.58
C LYS A 55 -13.10 -17.92 -11.75
N SER A 56 -13.93 -18.71 -12.42
CA SER A 56 -13.51 -19.54 -13.55
C SER A 56 -13.00 -18.69 -14.72
N ASN A 57 -13.67 -17.59 -15.02
CA ASN A 57 -13.26 -16.67 -16.09
C ASN A 57 -11.91 -16.01 -15.79
N VAL A 58 -11.72 -15.52 -14.55
CA VAL A 58 -10.46 -14.91 -14.12
C VAL A 58 -9.32 -15.92 -14.16
N ILE A 59 -9.53 -17.14 -13.65
CA ILE A 59 -8.51 -18.20 -13.70
C ILE A 59 -8.13 -18.52 -15.15
N ASN A 60 -9.13 -18.64 -16.04
CA ASN A 60 -8.89 -18.92 -17.45
C ASN A 60 -8.08 -17.79 -18.10
N GLU A 61 -8.47 -16.54 -17.89
CA GLU A 61 -7.77 -15.37 -18.43
C GLU A 61 -6.33 -15.27 -17.92
N LEU A 62 -6.11 -15.45 -16.61
CA LEU A 62 -4.78 -15.45 -16.01
C LEU A 62 -3.91 -16.60 -16.56
N ASN A 63 -4.50 -17.77 -16.81
CA ASN A 63 -3.79 -18.89 -17.41
C ASN A 63 -3.43 -18.64 -18.86
N VAL A 64 -4.30 -17.99 -19.64
CA VAL A 64 -4.01 -17.61 -21.03
C VAL A 64 -2.93 -16.53 -21.11
N LYS A 65 -3.05 -15.47 -20.30
CA LYS A 65 -2.11 -14.33 -20.32
C LYS A 65 -0.73 -14.68 -19.75
N TYR A 66 -0.70 -15.47 -18.68
CA TYR A 66 0.51 -15.74 -17.89
C TYR A 66 0.85 -17.23 -17.86
N PHE A 67 0.60 -17.95 -18.96
CA PHE A 67 0.98 -19.35 -19.10
C PHE A 67 2.50 -19.52 -18.96
N GLY A 68 2.94 -20.32 -17.99
CA GLY A 68 4.37 -20.55 -17.74
C GLY A 68 5.13 -19.37 -17.12
N TRP A 69 4.43 -18.32 -16.66
CA TRP A 69 5.04 -17.23 -15.91
C TRP A 69 5.13 -17.59 -14.43
N HIS A 70 6.13 -17.04 -13.75
CA HIS A 70 6.23 -17.06 -12.29
C HIS A 70 5.11 -16.19 -11.69
N LYS A 71 4.25 -16.78 -10.85
CA LYS A 71 3.08 -16.10 -10.27
C LYS A 71 3.31 -15.88 -8.78
N LEU A 72 3.44 -14.60 -8.42
CA LEU A 72 3.48 -14.13 -7.04
C LEU A 72 2.13 -13.49 -6.69
N PHE A 73 1.63 -13.77 -5.49
CA PHE A 73 0.43 -13.12 -4.95
C PHE A 73 0.85 -12.28 -3.76
N CYS A 74 0.32 -11.07 -3.61
CA CYS A 74 0.63 -10.23 -2.46
C CYS A 74 -0.61 -9.50 -1.97
N ASN A 75 -0.67 -9.28 -0.66
CA ASN A 75 -1.76 -8.54 -0.05
C ASN A 75 -1.32 -7.80 1.22
N GLY A 76 -1.93 -6.64 1.46
CA GLY A 76 -1.89 -5.90 2.71
C GLY A 76 -3.08 -6.24 3.61
N SER A 77 -2.91 -6.07 4.92
CA SER A 77 -4.00 -6.18 5.88
C SER A 77 -3.84 -5.16 6.99
N LYS A 78 -4.95 -4.58 7.41
CA LYS A 78 -4.99 -3.64 8.53
C LYS A 78 -6.16 -3.99 9.46
N ASP A 79 -5.81 -4.32 10.69
CA ASP A 79 -6.73 -4.32 11.82
C ASP A 79 -6.63 -2.96 12.55
N LYS A 80 -7.59 -2.63 13.44
CA LYS A 80 -7.79 -1.33 14.12
C LYS A 80 -6.54 -0.44 14.22
N CYS A 81 -5.46 -0.98 14.76
CA CYS A 81 -4.15 -0.29 14.80
C CYS A 81 -2.98 -1.15 14.33
N ARG A 82 -3.21 -2.36 13.81
CA ARG A 82 -2.12 -3.29 13.47
C ARG A 82 -2.10 -3.54 12.00
N VAL A 83 -0.90 -3.58 11.42
CA VAL A 83 -0.73 -3.65 9.97
C VAL A 83 0.16 -4.85 9.65
N GLY A 84 -0.21 -5.59 8.60
CA GLY A 84 0.54 -6.72 8.10
C GLY A 84 0.55 -6.73 6.58
N ALA A 85 1.58 -7.32 6.00
CA ALA A 85 1.67 -7.57 4.57
C ALA A 85 2.20 -8.99 4.35
N ALA A 86 1.91 -9.56 3.20
CA ALA A 86 2.42 -10.88 2.84
C ALA A 86 2.56 -11.03 1.33
N TYR A 87 3.45 -11.93 0.92
CA TYR A 87 3.47 -12.49 -0.41
C TYR A 87 3.49 -14.02 -0.37
N VAL A 88 3.01 -14.63 -1.45
CA VAL A 88 2.95 -16.06 -1.69
C VAL A 88 3.50 -16.34 -3.08
N ASP A 89 4.52 -17.18 -3.16
CA ASP A 89 4.99 -17.80 -4.38
C ASP A 89 4.21 -19.10 -4.60
N SER A 90 3.44 -19.13 -5.69
CA SER A 90 2.60 -20.27 -6.03
C SER A 90 3.35 -21.46 -6.63
N LEU A 91 4.58 -21.25 -7.10
CA LEU A 91 5.38 -22.28 -7.77
C LEU A 91 6.43 -22.89 -6.83
N LEU A 92 7.24 -22.06 -6.18
CA LEU A 92 8.28 -22.53 -5.26
C LEU A 92 7.75 -22.75 -3.84
N GLY A 93 6.54 -22.28 -3.53
CA GLY A 93 5.89 -22.43 -2.23
C GLY A 93 6.44 -21.50 -1.14
N ASN A 94 7.37 -20.61 -1.49
CA ASN A 94 7.91 -19.60 -0.59
C ASN A 94 6.84 -18.58 -0.19
N LYS A 95 6.83 -18.20 1.09
CA LYS A 95 5.82 -17.33 1.68
C LYS A 95 6.48 -16.41 2.69
N CYS A 96 6.12 -15.14 2.66
CA CYS A 96 6.61 -14.16 3.63
C CYS A 96 5.44 -13.51 4.35
N LYS A 97 5.65 -13.24 5.65
CA LYS A 97 4.76 -12.47 6.51
C LYS A 97 5.56 -11.30 7.04
N ILE A 98 5.06 -10.09 6.86
CA ILE A 98 5.71 -8.84 7.24
C ILE A 98 4.83 -8.15 8.27
N LYS A 99 5.36 -7.98 9.48
CA LYS A 99 4.72 -7.22 10.55
C LYS A 99 5.10 -5.76 10.40
N ILE A 100 4.10 -4.93 10.12
CA ILE A 100 4.28 -3.51 9.84
C ILE A 100 3.98 -2.69 11.11
N PRO A 101 4.72 -1.59 11.38
CA PRO A 101 4.43 -0.73 12.52
C PRO A 101 2.97 -0.26 12.58
N ASN A 102 2.44 -0.14 13.80
CA ASN A 102 1.01 0.08 14.11
C ASN A 102 0.40 1.42 13.65
N ASN A 103 1.10 2.14 12.77
CA ASN A 103 0.84 3.53 12.42
C ASN A 103 0.69 3.76 10.92
N LEU A 104 0.92 2.75 10.09
CA LEU A 104 0.84 2.85 8.64
C LEU A 104 -0.60 2.66 8.13
N THR A 105 -0.85 3.19 6.94
CA THR A 105 -2.14 3.07 6.25
C THR A 105 -2.28 1.70 5.59
N ILE A 106 -3.52 1.33 5.23
CA ILE A 106 -3.74 0.12 4.43
C ILE A 106 -3.02 0.23 3.08
N MET A 107 -3.01 1.41 2.46
CA MET A 107 -2.27 1.67 1.22
C MET A 107 -0.78 1.32 1.36
N SER A 108 -0.14 1.76 2.46
CA SER A 108 1.25 1.42 2.72
C SER A 108 1.45 -0.09 2.90
N ALA A 109 0.51 -0.80 3.53
CA ALA A 109 0.57 -2.25 3.66
C ALA A 109 0.55 -2.95 2.28
N GLU A 110 -0.35 -2.53 1.39
CA GLU A 110 -0.44 -3.06 0.02
C GLU A 110 0.86 -2.81 -0.76
N LEU A 111 1.39 -1.59 -0.69
CA LEU A 111 2.63 -1.23 -1.37
C LEU A 111 3.84 -1.99 -0.80
N ILE A 112 3.90 -2.19 0.52
CA ILE A 112 4.95 -3.01 1.16
C ILE A 112 4.85 -4.47 0.68
N ALA A 113 3.64 -5.01 0.56
CA ALA A 113 3.43 -6.37 0.05
C ALA A 113 3.96 -6.53 -1.39
N VAL A 114 3.66 -5.56 -2.26
CA VAL A 114 4.19 -5.52 -3.64
C VAL A 114 5.71 -5.40 -3.63
N ASN A 115 6.27 -4.49 -2.83
CA ASN A 115 7.71 -4.28 -2.76
C ASN A 115 8.46 -5.56 -2.33
N ASP A 116 7.99 -6.24 -1.27
CA ASP A 116 8.63 -7.45 -0.78
C ASP A 116 8.55 -8.60 -1.80
N ALA A 117 7.43 -8.71 -2.53
CA ALA A 117 7.29 -9.66 -3.64
C ALA A 117 8.31 -9.38 -4.77
N LEU A 118 8.54 -8.11 -5.11
CA LEU A 118 9.53 -7.72 -6.13
C LEU A 118 10.97 -7.94 -5.68
N VAL A 119 11.27 -7.64 -4.41
CA VAL A 119 12.59 -7.92 -3.82
C VAL A 119 12.85 -9.43 -3.85
N TYR A 120 11.86 -10.24 -3.50
CA TYR A 120 11.95 -11.69 -3.61
C TYR A 120 12.15 -12.14 -5.06
N ASP A 121 11.38 -11.64 -6.01
CA ASP A 121 11.54 -11.96 -7.44
C ASP A 121 12.95 -11.65 -7.93
N GLY A 122 13.54 -10.55 -7.46
CA GLY A 122 14.92 -10.17 -7.76
C GLY A 122 15.99 -11.15 -7.29
N THR A 123 15.66 -12.08 -6.38
CA THR A 123 16.52 -13.19 -5.93
C THR A 123 16.32 -14.49 -6.72
N THR A 124 15.29 -14.53 -7.58
CA THR A 124 14.99 -15.68 -8.44
C THR A 124 15.58 -15.49 -9.85
N ASP A 125 15.66 -16.57 -10.61
CA ASP A 125 16.15 -16.57 -11.99
C ASP A 125 15.01 -16.56 -13.03
N PHE A 126 13.79 -16.21 -12.62
CA PHE A 126 12.64 -16.17 -13.53
C PHE A 126 12.75 -15.00 -14.51
N GLN A 127 12.63 -15.30 -15.81
CA GLN A 127 12.64 -14.28 -16.86
C GLN A 127 11.27 -13.61 -17.07
N LYS A 128 10.19 -14.21 -16.53
CA LYS A 128 8.83 -13.71 -16.68
C LYS A 128 8.08 -13.88 -15.38
N THR A 129 7.71 -12.76 -14.76
CA THR A 129 7.02 -12.74 -13.47
C THR A 129 5.76 -11.89 -13.54
N VAL A 130 4.68 -12.40 -12.97
CA VAL A 130 3.47 -11.64 -12.69
C VAL A 130 3.23 -11.57 -11.17
N VAL A 131 3.11 -10.35 -10.65
CA VAL A 131 2.69 -10.09 -9.28
C VAL A 131 1.20 -9.73 -9.31
N LEU A 132 0.41 -10.51 -8.59
CA LEU A 132 -1.04 -10.42 -8.50
C LEU A 132 -1.42 -9.77 -7.18
N THR A 133 -2.18 -8.67 -7.23
CA THR A 133 -2.70 -7.94 -6.07
C THR A 133 -4.17 -7.61 -6.29
N ASP A 134 -4.96 -7.60 -5.23
CA ASP A 134 -6.35 -7.14 -5.29
C ASP A 134 -6.52 -5.63 -5.02
N SER A 135 -5.42 -4.94 -4.74
CA SER A 135 -5.39 -3.49 -4.53
C SER A 135 -5.15 -2.73 -5.84
N LYS A 136 -6.24 -2.47 -6.58
CA LYS A 136 -6.21 -1.60 -7.77
C LYS A 136 -5.66 -0.21 -7.44
N SER A 137 -5.97 0.30 -6.25
CA SER A 137 -5.52 1.62 -5.79
C SER A 137 -4.00 1.68 -5.56
N ALA A 138 -3.37 0.58 -5.11
CA ALA A 138 -1.91 0.51 -4.99
C ALA A 138 -1.22 0.58 -6.36
N LEU A 139 -1.75 -0.15 -7.36
CA LEU A 139 -1.24 -0.10 -8.74
C LEU A 139 -1.36 1.31 -9.34
N GLN A 140 -2.51 1.95 -9.16
CA GLN A 140 -2.73 3.33 -9.60
C GLN A 140 -1.79 4.31 -8.92
N HIS A 141 -1.52 4.11 -7.62
CA HIS A 141 -0.60 4.95 -6.87
C HIS A 141 0.84 4.82 -7.40
N ILE A 142 1.31 3.60 -7.67
CA ILE A 142 2.63 3.35 -8.29
C ILE A 142 2.69 4.01 -9.67
N ALA A 143 1.65 3.84 -10.49
CA ALA A 143 1.58 4.45 -11.83
C ALA A 143 1.67 5.98 -11.76
N ARG A 144 0.93 6.62 -10.86
CA ARG A 144 0.98 8.08 -10.66
C ARG A 144 2.37 8.56 -10.24
N CYS A 145 3.02 7.83 -9.33
CA CYS A 145 4.40 8.14 -8.93
C CYS A 145 5.36 8.00 -10.12
N ALA A 146 5.14 7.00 -11.00
CA ALA A 146 5.92 6.83 -12.22
C ALA A 146 5.81 8.04 -13.17
N PHE A 147 4.63 8.67 -13.23
CA PHE A 147 4.39 9.88 -14.03
C PHE A 147 4.86 11.17 -13.35
N GLY A 148 5.64 11.10 -12.27
CA GLY A 148 6.23 12.26 -11.60
C GLY A 148 5.33 12.95 -10.59
N LEU A 149 4.15 12.39 -10.27
CA LEU A 149 3.33 12.90 -9.17
C LEU A 149 3.93 12.47 -7.83
N ARG A 150 3.80 13.32 -6.80
CA ARG A 150 4.24 12.99 -5.45
C ARG A 150 3.42 11.85 -4.86
N GLY A 151 4.09 10.91 -4.22
CA GLY A 151 3.46 9.84 -3.45
C GLY A 151 4.32 9.39 -2.27
N VAL A 152 3.88 8.34 -1.58
CA VAL A 152 4.60 7.77 -0.43
C VAL A 152 5.95 7.17 -0.85
N SER A 153 6.94 7.25 0.04
CA SER A 153 8.32 6.81 -0.21
C SER A 153 8.43 5.37 -0.76
N ILE A 154 7.65 4.43 -0.21
CA ILE A 154 7.64 3.03 -0.64
C ILE A 154 7.33 2.85 -2.13
N ALA A 155 6.56 3.75 -2.75
CA ALA A 155 6.27 3.68 -4.17
C ALA A 155 7.54 3.89 -5.03
N TYR A 156 8.47 4.72 -4.58
CA TYR A 156 9.74 4.93 -5.27
C TYR A 156 10.69 3.74 -5.10
N HIS A 157 10.65 3.05 -3.96
CA HIS A 157 11.35 1.78 -3.80
C HIS A 157 10.83 0.71 -4.78
N ILE A 158 9.50 0.61 -4.93
CA ILE A 158 8.88 -0.29 -5.92
C ILE A 158 9.35 0.05 -7.34
N LEU A 159 9.36 1.33 -7.71
CA LEU A 159 9.83 1.76 -9.04
C LEU A 159 11.30 1.41 -9.28
N ASN A 160 12.14 1.54 -8.25
CA ASN A 160 13.54 1.13 -8.31
C ASN A 160 13.68 -0.40 -8.47
N GLU A 161 12.88 -1.21 -7.77
CA GLU A 161 12.89 -2.67 -7.94
C GLU A 161 12.38 -3.08 -9.34
N ILE A 162 11.34 -2.42 -9.87
CA ILE A 162 10.89 -2.62 -11.25
C ILE A 162 12.05 -2.34 -12.22
N PHE A 163 12.76 -1.23 -12.05
CA PHE A 163 13.90 -0.87 -12.89
C PHE A 163 15.02 -1.93 -12.83
N LYS A 164 15.38 -2.39 -11.62
CA LYS A 164 16.40 -3.45 -11.44
C LYS A 164 16.01 -4.74 -12.16
N LEU A 165 14.74 -5.17 -12.04
CA LEU A 165 14.23 -6.37 -12.72
C LEU A 165 14.27 -6.21 -14.24
N GLN A 166 13.94 -5.03 -14.77
CA GLN A 166 14.06 -4.73 -16.20
C GLN A 166 15.51 -4.77 -16.68
N CYS A 167 16.47 -4.24 -15.91
CA CYS A 167 17.89 -4.35 -16.23
C CYS A 167 18.40 -5.80 -16.27
N LYS A 168 17.75 -6.72 -15.55
CA LYS A 168 18.01 -8.16 -15.61
C LYS A 168 17.27 -8.87 -16.77
N ASN A 169 16.62 -8.12 -17.67
CA ASN A 169 15.75 -8.66 -18.72
C ASN A 169 14.56 -9.50 -18.19
N CYS A 170 14.13 -9.27 -16.95
CA CYS A 170 12.90 -9.86 -16.44
C CYS A 170 11.69 -9.11 -17.02
N ASN A 171 10.77 -9.85 -17.63
CA ASN A 171 9.47 -9.35 -18.04
C ASN A 171 8.51 -9.38 -16.84
N LEU A 172 8.36 -8.24 -16.20
CA LEU A 172 7.54 -8.06 -15.02
C LEU A 172 6.17 -7.46 -15.38
N VAL A 173 5.11 -8.05 -14.84
CA VAL A 173 3.76 -7.49 -14.86
C VAL A 173 3.16 -7.42 -13.45
N LEU A 174 2.62 -6.27 -13.08
CA LEU A 174 1.77 -6.10 -11.89
C LEU A 174 0.31 -6.13 -12.35
N GLN A 175 -0.41 -7.19 -12.02
CA GLN A 175 -1.78 -7.43 -12.48
C GLN A 175 -2.76 -7.35 -11.31
N TRP A 176 -3.79 -6.51 -11.46
CA TRP A 176 -4.91 -6.48 -10.54
C TRP A 176 -5.79 -7.73 -10.69
N VAL A 177 -6.25 -8.27 -9.57
CA VAL A 177 -7.25 -9.34 -9.51
C VAL A 177 -8.40 -8.98 -8.57
N PRO A 178 -9.64 -9.44 -8.81
CA PRO A 178 -10.73 -9.16 -7.87
C PRO A 178 -10.50 -9.90 -6.53
N SER A 179 -10.69 -9.19 -5.43
CA SER A 179 -10.65 -9.78 -4.08
C SER A 179 -11.82 -10.74 -3.85
N HIS A 180 -11.67 -11.69 -2.93
CA HIS A 180 -12.76 -12.55 -2.43
C HIS A 180 -13.59 -13.24 -3.52
N ILE A 181 -12.91 -13.82 -4.51
CA ILE A 181 -13.52 -14.72 -5.50
C ILE A 181 -13.07 -16.16 -5.32
N GLY A 182 -12.29 -16.47 -4.28
CA GLY A 182 -11.76 -17.82 -4.04
C GLY A 182 -10.57 -18.17 -4.93
N LEU A 183 -9.79 -17.18 -5.37
CA LEU A 183 -8.53 -17.40 -6.07
C LEU A 183 -7.47 -17.83 -5.04
N GLN A 184 -7.05 -19.10 -5.10
CA GLN A 184 -6.29 -19.75 -4.03
C GLN A 184 -5.07 -18.95 -3.55
N GLY A 185 -4.23 -18.44 -4.47
CA GLY A 185 -3.06 -17.65 -4.11
C GLY A 185 -3.40 -16.31 -3.45
N ASN A 186 -4.49 -15.66 -3.88
CA ASN A 186 -4.94 -14.39 -3.29
C ASN A 186 -5.54 -14.60 -1.89
N GLU A 187 -6.37 -15.63 -1.72
CA GLU A 187 -6.94 -15.97 -0.40
C GLU A 187 -5.83 -16.38 0.58
N GLU A 188 -4.78 -17.04 0.08
CA GLU A 188 -3.63 -17.38 0.90
C GLU A 188 -2.81 -16.14 1.29
N ALA A 189 -2.56 -15.21 0.36
CA ALA A 189 -1.89 -13.95 0.66
C ALA A 189 -2.68 -13.11 1.69
N ASP A 190 -4.00 -13.00 1.55
CA ASP A 190 -4.88 -12.34 2.54
C ASP A 190 -4.79 -12.98 3.92
N LYS A 191 -4.85 -14.32 3.99
CA LYS A 191 -4.69 -15.06 5.24
C LYS A 191 -3.33 -14.79 5.89
N LEU A 192 -2.25 -14.80 5.11
CA LEU A 192 -0.91 -14.54 5.62
C LEU A 192 -0.73 -13.10 6.07
N ALA A 193 -1.28 -12.12 5.35
CA ALA A 193 -1.22 -10.71 5.73
C ALA A 193 -1.91 -10.46 7.08
N LYS A 194 -3.05 -11.14 7.33
CA LYS A 194 -3.72 -11.13 8.64
C LYS A 194 -2.89 -11.77 9.74
N LEU A 195 -2.22 -12.89 9.46
CA LEU A 195 -1.31 -13.55 10.40
C LEU A 195 -0.03 -12.76 10.66
N ALA A 196 0.42 -11.96 9.68
CA ALA A 196 1.65 -11.17 9.77
C ALA A 196 1.59 -10.12 10.88
N ILE A 197 0.39 -9.66 11.23
CA ILE A 197 0.15 -8.74 12.36
C ILE A 197 0.78 -9.24 13.67
N THR A 198 0.77 -10.56 13.92
CA THR A 198 1.31 -11.16 15.15
C THR A 198 2.55 -12.01 14.91
N GLN A 199 2.66 -12.64 13.74
CA GLN A 199 3.68 -13.65 13.44
C GLN A 199 4.59 -13.27 12.26
N GLY A 200 4.56 -12.00 11.82
CA GLY A 200 5.39 -11.52 10.73
C GLY A 200 6.79 -11.12 11.19
N ARG A 201 7.74 -11.14 10.24
CA ARG A 201 9.04 -10.50 10.38
C ARG A 201 8.83 -9.00 10.51
N GLU A 202 9.45 -8.36 11.51
CA GLU A 202 9.31 -6.93 11.70
C GLU A 202 9.97 -6.16 10.55
N CYS A 203 9.26 -5.17 10.00
CA CYS A 203 9.83 -4.21 9.08
C CYS A 203 10.01 -2.85 9.77
N ASN A 204 11.23 -2.32 9.70
CA ASN A 204 11.52 -0.96 10.14
C ASN A 204 11.25 -0.01 8.99
N ILE A 205 10.03 0.52 8.92
CA ILE A 205 9.63 1.51 7.94
C ILE A 205 9.09 2.70 8.70
N ASP A 206 9.69 3.87 8.46
CA ASP A 206 9.21 5.11 9.02
C ASP A 206 7.95 5.56 8.26
N PRO A 207 6.89 5.97 8.98
CA PRO A 207 5.67 6.45 8.35
C PRO A 207 5.94 7.74 7.61
N ASP A 208 5.28 7.91 6.46
CA ASP A 208 5.39 9.16 5.70
C ASP A 208 4.76 10.33 6.47
N TYR A 209 5.20 11.56 6.20
CA TYR A 209 4.64 12.77 6.81
C TYR A 209 3.12 12.82 6.67
N THR A 210 2.59 12.38 5.53
CA THR A 210 1.14 12.34 5.28
C THR A 210 0.40 11.41 6.26
N GLU A 211 1.01 10.28 6.62
CA GLU A 211 0.44 9.31 7.57
C GLU A 211 0.53 9.82 9.00
N ILE A 212 1.62 10.48 9.35
CA ILE A 212 1.82 11.14 10.65
C ILE A 212 0.81 12.28 10.81
N LEU A 213 0.62 13.10 9.78
CA LEU A 213 -0.25 14.28 9.80
C LEU A 213 -1.71 13.90 10.12
N ILE A 214 -2.20 12.75 9.64
CA ILE A 214 -3.55 12.26 9.96
C ILE A 214 -3.72 12.09 11.47
N LYS A 215 -2.73 11.48 12.15
CA LYS A 215 -2.77 11.27 13.61
C LYS A 215 -2.76 12.59 14.38
N TYR A 216 -1.93 13.54 13.94
CA TYR A 216 -1.92 14.86 14.56
C TYR A 216 -3.24 15.61 14.35
N LYS A 217 -3.85 15.52 13.17
CA LYS A 217 -5.17 16.09 12.91
C LYS A 217 -6.25 15.48 13.81
N GLU A 218 -6.24 14.16 14.00
CA GLU A 218 -7.15 13.48 14.92
C GLU A 218 -6.96 13.96 16.36
N LYS A 219 -5.71 14.06 16.82
CA LYS A 219 -5.38 14.56 18.16
C LYS A 219 -5.80 16.02 18.35
N CYS A 220 -5.51 16.89 17.38
CA CYS A 220 -5.94 18.29 17.40
C CYS A 220 -7.47 18.40 17.44
N TYR A 221 -8.19 17.57 16.67
CA TYR A 221 -9.65 17.55 16.70
C TYR A 221 -10.19 17.05 18.05
N ALA A 222 -9.55 16.05 18.66
CA ALA A 222 -9.95 15.58 20.00
C ALA A 222 -9.79 16.67 21.06
N LEU A 223 -8.65 17.39 21.06
CA LEU A 223 -8.42 18.54 21.94
C LEU A 223 -9.40 19.68 21.67
N TRP A 224 -9.69 19.95 20.39
CA TRP A 224 -10.68 20.94 20.00
C TRP A 224 -12.08 20.58 20.47
N LYS A 225 -12.45 19.30 20.38
CA LYS A 225 -13.72 18.78 20.90
C LYS A 225 -13.82 18.93 22.41
N GLU A 226 -12.77 18.57 23.14
CA GLU A 226 -12.72 18.73 24.61
C GLU A 226 -12.86 20.21 25.01
N TYR A 227 -12.11 21.09 24.34
CA TYR A 227 -12.22 22.53 24.57
C TYR A 227 -13.62 23.05 24.23
N PHE A 228 -14.19 22.64 23.10
CA PHE A 228 -15.54 23.01 22.68
C PHE A 228 -16.59 22.57 23.71
N ASP A 229 -16.52 21.32 24.17
CA ASP A 229 -17.41 20.75 25.18
C ASP A 229 -17.32 21.53 26.50
N LYS A 230 -16.11 21.84 26.96
CA LYS A 230 -15.88 22.65 28.17
C LYS A 230 -16.38 24.08 28.00
N ARG A 231 -16.06 24.73 26.90
CA ARG A 231 -16.44 26.12 26.62
C ARG A 231 -17.95 26.29 26.54
N SER A 232 -18.63 25.31 25.94
CA SER A 232 -20.08 25.26 25.77
C SER A 232 -20.88 25.17 27.06
N GLN A 233 -20.25 24.86 28.21
CA GLN A 233 -20.90 24.92 29.52
C GLN A 233 -21.12 26.37 29.99
N GLU A 234 -20.26 27.29 29.57
CA GLU A 234 -20.30 28.71 29.99
C GLU A 234 -20.76 29.65 28.87
N LYS A 235 -20.39 29.37 27.61
CA LYS A 235 -20.65 30.24 26.45
C LYS A 235 -21.08 29.44 25.24
N GLY A 236 -22.04 29.96 24.48
CA GLY A 236 -22.52 29.28 23.27
C GLY A 236 -23.36 28.03 23.57
N ILE A 237 -24.05 28.01 24.72
CA ILE A 237 -24.92 26.91 25.17
C ILE A 237 -25.99 26.59 24.11
N TRP A 238 -26.67 27.63 23.59
CA TRP A 238 -27.66 27.46 22.52
C TRP A 238 -27.02 27.02 21.20
N TYR A 239 -25.81 27.48 20.88
CA TYR A 239 -25.10 27.01 19.69
C TYR A 239 -24.78 25.50 19.77
N LYS A 240 -24.43 25.01 20.96
CA LYS A 240 -24.13 23.58 21.20
C LYS A 240 -25.34 22.66 20.99
N THR A 241 -26.56 23.15 21.20
CA THR A 241 -27.78 22.34 20.95
C THR A 241 -28.03 22.14 19.45
N ILE A 242 -27.59 23.08 18.61
CA ILE A 242 -27.66 23.00 17.15
C ILE A 242 -26.45 22.22 16.61
N GLN A 243 -25.25 22.58 17.08
CA GLN A 243 -23.97 22.00 16.65
C GLN A 243 -23.34 21.21 17.79
N SER A 244 -23.69 19.93 17.88
CA SER A 244 -23.28 19.04 18.97
C SER A 244 -21.80 18.69 18.98
N GLN A 245 -21.07 18.86 17.87
CA GLN A 245 -19.62 18.69 17.79
C GLN A 245 -18.99 19.84 17.02
N PRO A 246 -17.76 20.25 17.35
CA PRO A 246 -17.15 21.32 16.59
C PRO A 246 -16.99 20.93 15.11
N PRO A 247 -17.12 21.88 14.17
CA PRO A 247 -16.86 21.60 12.76
C PRO A 247 -15.39 21.19 12.56
N LYS A 248 -15.16 20.23 11.68
CA LYS A 248 -13.81 19.74 11.31
C LYS A 248 -13.05 20.72 10.41
N VAL A 249 -13.78 21.58 9.71
CA VAL A 249 -13.26 22.56 8.77
C VAL A 249 -13.70 23.94 9.25
N PRO A 250 -12.81 24.95 9.25
CA PRO A 250 -13.21 26.33 9.54
C PRO A 250 -14.28 26.81 8.57
N TRP A 251 -15.10 27.78 8.99
CA TRP A 251 -16.15 28.40 8.17
C TRP A 251 -15.61 29.49 7.23
N PHE A 252 -14.32 29.79 7.31
CA PHE A 252 -13.61 30.76 6.47
C PHE A 252 -12.49 30.04 5.69
N ASN A 253 -12.09 30.62 4.55
CA ASN A 253 -11.01 30.13 3.69
C ASN A 253 -9.71 30.88 3.93
#